data_AF-A0A3A0AK52-F1
#
_entry.id   AF-A0A3A0AK52-F1
#
_cell.length_a   1.000
_cell.length_b   1.000
_cell.length_c   1.000
_cell.angle_alpha   90.00
_cell.angle_beta   90.00
_cell.angle_gamma   90.00
#
_symmetry.space_group_name_H-M   'P 1'
#
loop_
_entity.id
_entity.type
_entity.pdbx_description
1 polymer ?
#
loop_
_entity_poly.entity_id
_entity_poly.type
_entity_poly.pdbx_seq_one_letter_code
_entity_poly.pdbx_strand_id
1 'polypeptide(L)'
;MSTYSERDAYPSDVSDEEWSFVAPYLTLMRPDAPQRDHDLREVFNGLRWIVRTGSGWRYMPHDLPPWYTVYQQTQRWIRAGVFEEIVHDLRVLIRLGEGKTEQPTAAIFDARTLPGSIENGERGGYDGHKKRKGTKLHLAVDTLGEVLALAVTPANVDEREQVRALAEAVQEATGDSVEVVFADQGYTGPGAEDAAASAGMRLEVVRLPAAKRGFVLLPRRWVVERSFAWVSRFRRLAKDYERLPETVAGLHLVAFSILMLARMVKLLLAGSA
;
A
#
# COMPACT_ATOMS: atom_id res chain seq x y z
N MET A 1 12.47 30.92 8.40
CA MET A 1 12.14 30.59 9.81
C MET A 1 10.97 29.63 9.77
N SER A 2 11.21 28.34 10.03
CA SER A 2 10.19 27.29 9.98
C SER A 2 9.27 27.45 11.19
N THR A 3 8.04 27.87 10.95
CA THR A 3 6.97 27.88 11.94
C THR A 3 6.50 26.44 12.10
N TYR A 4 7.18 25.68 12.96
CA TYR A 4 6.59 24.45 13.48
C TYR A 4 5.24 24.82 14.10
N SER A 5 4.20 24.10 13.70
CA SER A 5 2.81 24.28 14.15
C SER A 5 2.76 24.33 15.68
N GLU A 6 2.15 25.37 16.27
CA GLU A 6 2.00 25.56 17.73
C GLU A 6 1.10 24.50 18.41
N ARG A 7 0.69 23.45 17.68
CA ARG A 7 -0.18 22.40 18.19
C ARG A 7 0.62 21.24 18.77
N ASP A 8 -0.02 20.52 19.69
CA ASP A 8 0.48 19.24 20.17
C ASP A 8 0.56 18.23 19.01
N ALA A 9 1.68 17.51 18.94
CA ALA A 9 1.90 16.51 17.90
C ALA A 9 1.01 15.28 18.11
N TYR A 10 0.39 14.79 17.02
CA TYR A 10 -0.30 13.50 17.08
C TYR A 10 0.71 12.35 16.97
N PRO A 11 0.42 11.16 17.53
CA PRO A 11 1.26 9.98 17.31
C PRO A 11 1.37 9.54 15.84
N SER A 12 0.49 10.05 14.98
CA SER A 12 0.54 9.85 13.54
C SER A 12 1.41 10.85 12.80
N ASP A 13 1.94 11.88 13.45
CA ASP A 13 2.71 12.91 12.77
C ASP A 13 4.05 12.37 12.27
N VAL A 14 4.55 12.98 11.20
CA VAL A 14 5.83 12.64 10.56
C VAL A 14 7.00 13.18 11.38
N SER A 15 8.00 12.33 11.65
CA SER A 15 9.24 12.77 12.30
C SER A 15 10.07 13.65 11.36
N ASP A 16 11.12 14.31 11.88
CA ASP A 16 12.00 15.14 11.04
C ASP A 16 12.79 14.28 10.03
N GLU A 17 13.21 13.08 10.43
CA GLU A 17 13.91 12.12 9.57
C GLU A 17 12.98 11.58 8.48
N GLU A 18 11.76 11.17 8.85
CA GLU A 18 10.76 10.72 7.89
C GLU A 18 10.39 11.85 6.92
N TRP A 19 10.24 13.09 7.42
CA TRP A 19 9.90 14.26 6.62
C TRP A 19 10.98 14.61 5.61
N SER A 20 12.25 14.57 6.03
CA SER A 20 13.39 14.84 5.17
C SER A 20 13.43 13.90 3.96
N PHE A 21 12.98 12.65 4.14
CA PHE A 21 12.84 11.70 3.05
C PHE A 21 11.65 12.00 2.12
N VAL A 22 10.45 12.25 2.65
CA VAL A 22 9.24 12.39 1.81
C VAL A 22 9.03 13.77 1.21
N ALA A 23 9.63 14.82 1.79
CA ALA A 23 9.40 16.20 1.38
C ALA A 23 9.68 16.46 -0.12
N PRO A 24 10.75 15.92 -0.74
CA PRO A 24 11.00 16.08 -2.18
C PRO A 24 9.87 15.54 -3.05
N TYR A 25 9.32 14.38 -2.72
CA TYR A 25 8.22 13.76 -3.48
C TYR A 25 6.89 14.50 -3.29
N LEU A 26 6.62 14.96 -2.06
CA LEU A 26 5.36 15.64 -1.73
C LEU A 26 5.31 17.09 -2.26
N THR A 27 6.45 17.67 -2.62
CA THR A 27 6.56 19.04 -3.13
C THR A 27 6.30 19.09 -4.64
N LEU A 28 5.03 18.95 -5.01
CA LEU A 28 4.58 19.06 -6.41
C LEU A 28 4.54 20.51 -6.95
N MET A 29 4.70 21.50 -6.07
CA MET A 29 4.63 22.93 -6.39
C MET A 29 5.69 23.68 -5.61
N ARG A 30 6.16 24.80 -6.16
CA ARG A 30 7.17 25.64 -5.50
C ARG A 30 6.63 26.19 -4.16
N PRO A 31 7.49 26.44 -3.16
CA PRO A 31 7.06 26.96 -1.86
C PRO A 31 6.34 28.32 -1.93
N ASP A 32 6.65 29.15 -2.92
CA ASP A 32 6.06 30.47 -3.17
C ASP A 32 4.78 30.43 -4.03
N ALA A 33 4.30 29.24 -4.40
CA ALA A 33 3.09 29.10 -5.20
C ALA A 33 1.88 29.65 -4.42
N PRO A 34 1.10 30.58 -4.99
CA PRO A 34 -0.02 31.22 -4.29
C PRO A 34 -1.17 30.25 -3.95
N GLN A 35 -1.14 29.02 -4.48
CA GLN A 35 -2.07 27.95 -4.15
C GLN A 35 -1.66 27.15 -2.91
N ARG A 36 -0.53 27.48 -2.26
CA ARG A 36 -0.01 26.79 -1.07
C ARG A 36 -0.36 27.61 0.18
N ASP A 37 -1.59 27.46 0.65
CA ASP A 37 -2.09 28.17 1.83
C ASP A 37 -1.66 27.54 3.16
N HIS A 38 -1.14 26.31 3.13
CA HIS A 38 -0.77 25.55 4.31
C HIS A 38 0.60 24.87 4.15
N ASP A 39 1.28 24.63 5.27
CA ASP A 39 2.50 23.84 5.29
C ASP A 39 2.20 22.41 4.79
N LEU A 40 2.96 21.93 3.80
CA LEU A 40 2.81 20.57 3.26
C LEU A 40 3.08 19.50 4.32
N ARG A 41 3.93 19.77 5.31
CA ARG A 41 4.16 18.84 6.41
C ARG A 41 2.89 18.65 7.21
N GLU A 42 2.18 19.73 7.51
CA GLU A 42 0.92 19.69 8.24
C GLU A 42 -0.22 19.09 7.40
N VAL A 43 -0.22 19.33 6.08
CA VAL A 43 -1.14 18.66 5.17
C VAL A 43 -0.89 17.14 5.15
N PHE A 44 0.38 16.73 5.12
CA PHE A 44 0.75 15.31 5.19
C PHE A 44 0.43 14.69 6.56
N ASN A 45 0.63 15.41 7.66
CA ASN A 45 0.20 15.01 9.00
C ASN A 45 -1.32 14.80 9.05
N GLY A 46 -2.10 15.70 8.43
CA GLY A 46 -3.55 15.54 8.28
C GLY A 46 -3.95 14.26 7.53
N LEU A 47 -3.24 13.95 6.44
CA LEU A 47 -3.45 12.69 5.70
C LEU A 47 -3.09 11.46 6.54
N ARG A 48 -1.91 11.46 7.20
CA ARG A 48 -1.49 10.38 8.10
C ARG A 48 -2.51 10.16 9.21
N TRP A 49 -3.03 11.24 9.80
CA TRP A 49 -4.07 11.20 10.82
C TRP A 49 -5.36 10.56 10.29
N ILE A 50 -5.83 10.95 9.10
CA ILE A 50 -7.04 10.37 8.48
C ILE A 50 -6.87 8.86 8.24
N VAL A 51 -5.76 8.44 7.64
CA VAL A 51 -5.54 7.02 7.33
C VAL A 51 -5.43 6.19 8.61
N ARG A 52 -4.78 6.75 9.65
CA ARG A 52 -4.61 6.10 10.95
C ARG A 52 -5.94 5.94 11.70
N THR A 53 -6.72 7.01 11.81
CA THR A 53 -7.94 7.05 12.64
C THR A 53 -9.17 6.50 11.94
N GLY A 54 -9.21 6.59 10.61
CA GLY A 54 -10.39 6.25 9.81
C GLY A 54 -11.55 7.21 10.00
N SER A 55 -11.30 8.42 10.54
CA SER A 55 -12.35 9.42 10.72
C SER A 55 -12.93 9.87 9.38
N GLY A 56 -14.16 10.40 9.42
CA GLY A 56 -14.74 11.08 8.26
C GLY A 56 -13.99 12.40 8.00
N TRP A 57 -13.81 12.77 6.73
CA TRP A 57 -13.08 13.98 6.34
C TRP A 57 -13.59 15.24 7.06
N ARG A 58 -14.91 15.42 7.16
CA ARG A 58 -15.51 16.59 7.83
C ARG A 58 -15.34 16.61 9.37
N TYR A 59 -14.87 15.52 9.96
CA TYR A 59 -14.55 15.38 11.37
C TYR A 59 -13.04 15.46 11.65
N MET A 60 -12.26 15.97 10.69
CA MET A 60 -10.86 16.28 10.98
C MET A 60 -10.75 17.31 12.10
N PRO A 61 -9.75 17.18 12.99
CA PRO A 61 -9.46 18.16 14.01
C PRO A 61 -9.24 19.56 13.44
N HIS A 62 -9.62 20.58 14.20
CA HIS A 62 -9.53 21.98 13.78
C HIS A 62 -8.11 22.56 13.90
N ASP A 63 -7.20 21.87 14.59
CA ASP A 63 -5.78 22.23 14.72
C ASP A 63 -4.93 21.73 13.54
N LEU A 64 -5.44 20.80 12.73
CA LEU A 64 -4.85 20.40 11.45
C LEU A 64 -5.40 21.25 10.30
N PRO A 65 -4.72 21.29 9.13
CA PRO A 65 -5.25 22.00 7.97
C PRO A 65 -6.67 21.55 7.61
N PRO A 66 -7.52 22.46 7.10
CA PRO A 66 -8.92 22.15 6.80
C PRO A 66 -9.06 20.91 5.91
N TRP A 67 -10.09 20.11 6.19
CA TRP A 67 -10.28 18.82 5.53
C TRP A 67 -10.28 18.89 4.00
N TYR A 68 -10.79 19.97 3.41
CA TYR A 68 -10.85 20.13 1.96
C TYR A 68 -9.45 20.34 1.36
N THR A 69 -8.56 21.05 2.06
CA THR A 69 -7.16 21.23 1.68
C THR A 69 -6.44 19.87 1.68
N VAL A 70 -6.58 19.13 2.79
CA VAL A 70 -5.93 17.82 2.94
C VAL A 70 -6.46 16.83 1.90
N TYR A 71 -7.77 16.78 1.71
CA TYR A 71 -8.40 15.92 0.72
C TYR A 71 -7.94 16.25 -0.70
N GLN A 72 -8.01 17.52 -1.13
CA GLN A 72 -7.62 17.93 -2.47
C GLN A 72 -6.15 17.65 -2.75
N GLN A 73 -5.26 17.94 -1.79
CA GLN A 73 -3.83 17.69 -1.95
C GLN A 73 -3.54 16.19 -1.97
N THR A 74 -4.21 15.39 -1.14
CA THR A 74 -4.11 13.91 -1.18
C THR A 74 -4.47 13.39 -2.57
N GLN A 75 -5.55 13.87 -3.17
CA GLN A 75 -5.97 13.48 -4.51
C GLN A 75 -4.99 13.94 -5.60
N ARG A 76 -4.24 15.03 -5.39
CA ARG A 76 -3.16 15.44 -6.29
C ARG A 76 -1.96 14.51 -6.17
N TRP A 77 -1.55 14.17 -4.95
CA TRP A 77 -0.43 13.25 -4.72
C TRP A 77 -0.71 11.85 -5.27
N ILE A 78 -1.90 11.29 -5.01
CA ILE A 78 -2.30 9.98 -5.55
C ILE A 78 -2.29 9.99 -7.08
N ARG A 79 -2.88 11.02 -7.72
CA ARG A 79 -2.90 11.11 -9.19
C ARG A 79 -1.52 11.31 -9.81
N ALA A 80 -0.58 11.87 -9.07
CA ALA A 80 0.79 12.10 -9.52
C ALA A 80 1.70 10.89 -9.29
N GLY A 81 1.21 9.77 -8.74
CA GLY A 81 2.03 8.59 -8.49
C GLY A 81 3.03 8.76 -7.34
N VAL A 82 2.84 9.75 -6.47
CA VAL A 82 3.85 10.13 -5.46
C VAL A 82 4.12 9.01 -4.46
N PHE A 83 3.10 8.24 -4.09
CA PHE A 83 3.27 7.20 -3.07
C PHE A 83 3.85 5.91 -3.65
N GLU A 84 3.64 5.66 -4.94
CA GLU A 84 4.28 4.62 -5.72
C GLU A 84 5.80 4.82 -5.73
N GLU A 85 6.26 6.02 -6.07
CA GLU A 85 7.69 6.39 -6.07
C GLU A 85 8.31 6.31 -4.65
N ILE A 86 7.62 6.85 -3.63
CA ILE A 86 8.08 6.75 -2.24
C ILE A 86 8.24 5.29 -1.81
N VAL A 87 7.26 4.43 -2.11
CA VAL A 87 7.32 3.01 -1.76
C VAL A 87 8.43 2.29 -2.52
N HIS A 88 8.64 2.62 -3.81
CA HIS A 88 9.74 2.08 -4.60
C HIS A 88 11.10 2.37 -3.95
N ASP A 89 11.40 3.63 -3.69
CA ASP A 89 12.71 4.03 -3.16
C ASP A 89 12.92 3.54 -1.73
N LEU A 90 11.89 3.56 -0.88
CA LEU A 90 11.96 2.97 0.46
C LEU A 90 12.25 1.47 0.39
N ARG A 91 11.63 0.73 -0.55
CA ARG A 91 11.89 -0.69 -0.74
C ARG A 91 13.36 -0.92 -1.09
N VAL A 92 13.90 -0.18 -2.04
CA VAL A 92 15.31 -0.31 -2.45
C VAL A 92 16.23 -0.08 -1.24
N LEU A 93 16.02 1.00 -0.49
CA LEU A 93 16.81 1.32 0.70
C LEU A 93 16.71 0.25 1.80
N ILE A 94 15.50 -0.22 2.10
CA ILE A 94 15.29 -1.28 3.10
C ILE A 94 15.99 -2.57 2.67
N ARG A 95 15.89 -2.95 1.39
CA ARG A 95 16.51 -4.16 0.86
C ARG A 95 18.03 -4.09 0.94
N LEU A 96 18.63 -2.98 0.53
CA LEU A 96 20.06 -2.75 0.65
C LEU A 96 20.52 -2.77 2.12
N GLY A 97 19.77 -2.12 3.01
CA GLY A 97 20.06 -2.12 4.45
C GLY A 97 19.99 -3.50 5.11
N GLU A 98 19.22 -4.42 4.54
CA GLU A 98 19.10 -5.83 4.97
C GLU A 98 20.07 -6.76 4.21
N GLY A 99 21.03 -6.21 3.46
CA GLY A 99 22.04 -6.97 2.71
C GLY A 99 21.48 -7.75 1.52
N LYS A 100 20.36 -7.30 0.94
CA LYS A 100 19.76 -7.85 -0.28
C LYS A 100 20.07 -6.96 -1.49
N THR A 101 19.86 -7.51 -2.69
CA THR A 101 19.88 -6.73 -3.93
C THR A 101 18.72 -5.74 -3.97
N GLU A 102 18.93 -4.60 -4.64
CA GLU A 102 17.94 -3.53 -4.82
C GLU A 102 16.59 -4.08 -5.30
N GLN A 103 16.61 -4.85 -6.39
CA GLN A 103 15.41 -5.47 -6.93
C GLN A 103 15.30 -6.94 -6.48
N PRO A 104 14.08 -7.42 -6.15
CA PRO A 104 13.83 -8.81 -5.79
C PRO A 104 13.73 -9.71 -7.02
N THR A 105 14.08 -10.99 -6.85
CA THR A 105 13.87 -12.02 -7.88
C THR A 105 12.61 -12.85 -7.65
N ALA A 106 11.93 -12.64 -6.52
CA ALA A 106 10.71 -13.35 -6.17
C ALA A 106 9.67 -12.43 -5.52
N ALA A 107 8.42 -12.63 -5.90
CA ALA A 107 7.26 -11.94 -5.36
C ALA A 107 6.25 -12.92 -4.76
N ILE A 108 5.40 -12.44 -3.87
CA ILE A 108 4.35 -13.21 -3.20
C ILE A 108 3.03 -12.46 -3.41
N PHE A 109 2.06 -13.11 -4.03
CA PHE A 109 0.76 -12.55 -4.36
C PHE A 109 -0.30 -13.09 -3.42
N ASP A 110 -1.12 -12.19 -2.89
CA ASP A 110 -2.32 -12.56 -2.15
C ASP A 110 -3.40 -11.47 -2.29
N ALA A 111 -4.66 -11.86 -2.02
CA ALA A 111 -5.80 -10.97 -2.13
C ALA A 111 -6.62 -10.93 -0.84
N ARG A 112 -7.00 -9.73 -0.43
CA ARG A 112 -7.90 -9.49 0.70
C ARG A 112 -9.18 -8.81 0.27
N THR A 113 -10.32 -9.40 0.66
CA THR A 113 -11.63 -8.78 0.47
C THR A 113 -11.90 -7.78 1.61
N LEU A 114 -12.09 -6.51 1.26
CA LEU A 114 -12.52 -5.44 2.15
C LEU A 114 -14.05 -5.28 2.08
N PRO A 115 -14.76 -5.24 3.21
CA PRO A 115 -16.19 -4.93 3.19
C PRO A 115 -16.42 -3.53 2.63
N GLY A 116 -17.46 -3.36 1.80
CA GLY A 116 -17.82 -2.06 1.24
C GLY A 116 -18.75 -1.24 2.13
N SER A 117 -18.63 0.08 2.06
CA SER A 117 -19.65 1.01 2.57
C SER A 117 -20.71 1.32 1.51
N ILE A 118 -21.71 2.15 1.85
CA ILE A 118 -22.72 2.61 0.89
C ILE A 118 -22.04 3.40 -0.25
N GLU A 119 -20.94 4.09 0.05
CA GLU A 119 -20.18 4.91 -0.92
C GLU A 119 -19.53 4.08 -2.03
N ASN A 120 -19.35 2.77 -1.81
CA ASN A 120 -18.88 1.85 -2.84
C ASN A 120 -19.95 1.57 -3.91
N GLY A 121 -21.22 1.87 -3.64
CA GLY A 121 -22.31 1.85 -4.63
C GLY A 121 -22.32 0.61 -5.53
N GLU A 122 -22.23 0.86 -6.84
CA GLU A 122 -22.19 -0.14 -7.92
C GLU A 122 -20.77 -0.67 -8.22
N ARG A 123 -19.72 0.02 -7.76
CA ARG A 123 -18.32 -0.44 -7.86
C ARG A 123 -18.09 -1.69 -7.01
N GLY A 124 -18.77 -1.80 -5.88
CA GLY A 124 -18.60 -2.92 -4.96
C GLY A 124 -19.16 -4.22 -5.52
N GLY A 125 -18.30 -5.21 -5.76
CA GLY A 125 -18.68 -6.56 -6.17
C GLY A 125 -19.18 -7.42 -5.00
N TYR A 126 -19.95 -8.46 -5.27
CA TYR A 126 -20.33 -9.45 -4.26
C TYR A 126 -19.42 -10.68 -4.35
N ASP A 127 -18.65 -10.93 -3.29
CA ASP A 127 -17.84 -12.14 -3.14
C ASP A 127 -18.75 -13.28 -2.66
N GLY A 128 -19.10 -14.20 -3.56
CA GLY A 128 -19.98 -15.34 -3.28
C GLY A 128 -19.36 -16.37 -2.32
N HIS A 129 -18.03 -16.50 -2.33
CA HIS A 129 -17.32 -17.43 -1.46
C HIS A 129 -17.31 -16.91 -0.01
N LYS A 130 -17.02 -15.62 0.18
CA LYS A 130 -16.99 -14.98 1.51
C LYS A 130 -18.34 -14.38 1.94
N LYS A 131 -19.35 -14.40 1.05
CA LYS A 131 -20.68 -13.80 1.22
C LYS A 131 -20.62 -12.33 1.66
N ARG A 132 -19.76 -11.54 1.02
CA ARG A 132 -19.53 -10.12 1.37
C ARG A 132 -19.55 -9.24 0.13
N LYS A 133 -20.27 -8.11 0.21
CA LYS A 133 -20.18 -7.04 -0.80
C LYS A 133 -19.00 -6.12 -0.48
N GLY A 134 -18.18 -5.83 -1.46
CA GLY A 134 -17.05 -4.92 -1.31
C GLY A 134 -16.03 -5.04 -2.43
N THR A 135 -14.77 -4.93 -2.03
CA THR A 135 -13.64 -4.71 -2.94
C THR A 135 -12.55 -5.73 -2.61
N LYS A 136 -11.91 -6.31 -3.61
CA LYS A 136 -10.69 -7.12 -3.43
C LYS A 136 -9.48 -6.21 -3.62
N LEU A 137 -8.57 -6.25 -2.66
CA LEU A 137 -7.23 -5.69 -2.75
C LEU A 137 -6.28 -6.84 -3.06
N HIS A 138 -5.67 -6.81 -4.24
CA HIS A 138 -4.58 -7.69 -4.62
C HIS A 138 -3.27 -7.01 -4.27
N LEU A 139 -2.38 -7.73 -3.60
CA LEU A 139 -1.11 -7.20 -3.13
C LEU A 139 0.02 -8.12 -3.56
N ALA A 140 1.06 -7.52 -4.14
CA ALA A 140 2.34 -8.16 -4.42
C ALA A 140 3.39 -7.61 -3.47
N VAL A 141 4.06 -8.49 -2.74
CA VAL A 141 5.20 -8.14 -1.87
C VAL A 141 6.42 -8.96 -2.22
N ASP A 142 7.60 -8.45 -1.87
CA ASP A 142 8.84 -9.21 -1.95
C ASP A 142 8.99 -10.20 -0.79
N THR A 143 10.14 -10.88 -0.75
CA THR A 143 10.48 -11.84 0.32
C THR A 143 10.68 -11.23 1.70
N LEU A 144 10.89 -9.91 1.81
CA LEU A 144 10.97 -9.17 3.08
C LEU A 144 9.58 -8.67 3.53
N GLY A 145 8.60 -8.68 2.63
CA GLY A 145 7.24 -8.16 2.84
C GLY A 145 7.05 -6.72 2.40
N GLU A 146 8.01 -6.17 1.66
CA GLU A 146 7.92 -4.83 1.08
C GLU A 146 7.07 -4.83 -0.18
N VAL A 147 6.26 -3.79 -0.36
CA VAL A 147 5.28 -3.72 -1.45
C VAL A 147 5.96 -3.51 -2.79
N LEU A 148 5.54 -4.30 -3.77
CA LEU A 148 5.97 -4.19 -5.17
C LEU A 148 4.90 -3.51 -6.01
N ALA A 149 3.66 -4.01 -5.90
CA ALA A 149 2.50 -3.47 -6.59
C ALA A 149 1.23 -3.83 -5.83
N LEU A 150 0.15 -3.10 -6.11
CA LEU A 150 -1.18 -3.45 -5.63
C LEU A 150 -2.23 -3.09 -6.67
N ALA A 151 -3.36 -3.79 -6.63
CA ALA A 151 -4.50 -3.53 -7.48
C ALA A 151 -5.80 -3.64 -6.68
N VAL A 152 -6.78 -2.80 -7.01
CA VAL A 152 -8.06 -2.72 -6.32
C VAL A 152 -9.19 -3.00 -7.29
N THR A 153 -9.97 -4.05 -7.02
CA THR A 153 -10.96 -4.58 -7.96
C THR A 153 -12.31 -4.79 -7.25
N PRO A 154 -13.43 -4.73 -7.99
CA PRO A 154 -14.70 -5.22 -7.46
C PRO A 154 -14.58 -6.68 -7.03
N ALA A 155 -15.22 -7.07 -5.92
CA ALA A 155 -15.02 -8.41 -5.36
C ALA A 155 -15.57 -9.59 -6.20
N ASN A 156 -16.26 -9.29 -7.31
CA ASN A 156 -16.81 -10.26 -8.26
C ASN A 156 -16.00 -10.40 -9.57
N VAL A 157 -14.89 -9.67 -9.73
CA VAL A 157 -14.04 -9.77 -10.93
C VAL A 157 -13.20 -11.05 -10.89
N ASP A 158 -13.01 -11.66 -12.07
CA ASP A 158 -12.21 -12.87 -12.27
C ASP A 158 -10.74 -12.62 -11.88
N GLU A 159 -10.15 -13.60 -11.20
CA GLU A 159 -8.80 -13.52 -10.65
C GLU A 159 -7.71 -13.56 -11.74
N ARG A 160 -8.01 -14.08 -12.94
CA ARG A 160 -7.04 -14.21 -14.05
C ARG A 160 -6.52 -12.89 -14.59
N GLU A 161 -7.42 -11.96 -14.93
CA GLU A 161 -7.01 -10.65 -15.47
C GLU A 161 -6.19 -9.86 -14.45
N GLN A 162 -6.46 -10.10 -13.16
CA GLN A 162 -5.77 -9.44 -12.05
C GLN A 162 -4.38 -10.00 -11.82
N VAL A 163 -4.14 -11.30 -12.04
CA VAL A 163 -2.78 -11.86 -12.03
C VAL A 163 -1.92 -11.20 -13.07
N ARG A 164 -2.42 -11.08 -14.31
CA ARG A 164 -1.67 -10.46 -15.40
C ARG A 164 -1.33 -9.01 -15.09
N ALA A 165 -2.34 -8.21 -14.75
CA ALA A 165 -2.14 -6.79 -14.46
C ALA A 165 -1.19 -6.57 -13.27
N LEU A 166 -1.30 -7.40 -12.22
CA LEU A 166 -0.40 -7.32 -11.07
C LEU A 166 1.02 -7.78 -11.43
N ALA A 167 1.19 -8.81 -12.27
CA ALA A 167 2.50 -9.26 -12.74
C ALA A 167 3.19 -8.22 -13.61
N GLU A 168 2.47 -7.60 -14.55
CA GLU A 168 2.95 -6.49 -15.37
C GLU A 168 3.40 -5.31 -14.49
N ALA A 169 2.57 -4.90 -13.53
CA ALA A 169 2.91 -3.83 -12.59
C ALA A 169 4.14 -4.16 -11.71
N VAL A 170 4.31 -5.43 -11.32
CA VAL A 170 5.50 -5.86 -10.58
C VAL A 170 6.74 -5.80 -11.46
N GLN A 171 6.68 -6.23 -12.72
CA GLN A 171 7.83 -6.11 -13.62
C GLN A 171 8.19 -4.65 -13.87
N GLU A 172 7.21 -3.79 -14.13
CA GLU A 172 7.43 -2.35 -14.30
C GLU A 172 8.10 -1.76 -13.06
N ALA A 173 7.62 -2.11 -11.87
CA ALA A 173 8.16 -1.61 -10.61
C ALA A 173 9.55 -2.18 -10.26
N THR A 174 9.99 -3.28 -10.89
CA THR A 174 11.25 -3.98 -10.54
C THR A 174 12.26 -4.04 -11.67
N GLY A 175 11.92 -3.54 -12.86
CA GLY A 175 12.79 -3.61 -14.05
C GLY A 175 12.98 -5.05 -14.54
N ASP A 176 11.89 -5.81 -14.62
CA ASP A 176 11.86 -7.20 -15.09
C ASP A 176 12.68 -8.21 -14.24
N SER A 177 13.02 -7.87 -12.99
CA SER A 177 13.91 -8.71 -12.17
C SER A 177 13.22 -9.91 -11.54
N VAL A 178 11.89 -9.91 -11.47
CA VAL A 178 11.13 -10.95 -10.76
C VAL A 178 10.95 -12.16 -11.67
N GLU A 179 11.47 -13.30 -11.25
CA GLU A 179 11.43 -14.56 -12.00
C GLU A 179 10.35 -15.52 -11.48
N VAL A 180 10.00 -15.42 -10.18
CA VAL A 180 9.12 -16.37 -9.51
C VAL A 180 8.06 -15.66 -8.68
N VAL A 181 6.80 -16.09 -8.81
CA VAL A 181 5.67 -15.61 -8.00
C VAL A 181 5.12 -16.75 -7.18
N PHE A 182 5.02 -16.55 -5.86
CA PHE A 182 4.32 -17.46 -4.96
C PHE A 182 2.89 -17.00 -4.75
N ALA A 183 1.90 -17.86 -5.00
CA ALA A 183 0.49 -17.53 -4.78
C ALA A 183 -0.32 -18.69 -4.16
N ASP A 184 -1.46 -18.36 -3.56
CA ASP A 184 -2.41 -19.35 -3.02
C ASP A 184 -3.20 -20.06 -4.14
N GLN A 185 -3.89 -21.14 -3.78
CA GLN A 185 -4.84 -21.83 -4.65
C GLN A 185 -5.96 -20.92 -5.18
N GLY A 186 -6.26 -19.81 -4.50
CA GLY A 186 -7.16 -18.78 -5.04
C GLY A 186 -6.65 -18.15 -6.35
N TYR A 187 -5.37 -18.27 -6.66
CA TYR A 187 -4.77 -17.76 -7.89
C TYR A 187 -4.57 -18.84 -8.97
N THR A 188 -5.27 -19.99 -8.87
CA THR A 188 -5.09 -21.14 -9.78
C THR A 188 -6.19 -21.30 -10.83
N GLY A 189 -6.86 -20.21 -11.21
CA GLY A 189 -7.80 -20.25 -12.34
C GLY A 189 -7.09 -20.68 -13.63
N PRO A 190 -7.76 -21.35 -14.58
CA PRO A 190 -7.15 -21.70 -15.86
C PRO A 190 -6.48 -20.47 -16.51
N GLY A 191 -5.21 -20.56 -16.92
CA GLY A 191 -4.49 -19.41 -17.54
C GLY A 191 -3.87 -18.40 -16.57
N ALA A 192 -3.93 -18.60 -15.25
CA ALA A 192 -3.12 -17.81 -14.31
C ALA A 192 -1.61 -18.09 -14.48
N GLU A 193 -1.25 -19.34 -14.78
CA GLU A 193 0.13 -19.72 -15.15
C GLU A 193 0.57 -19.03 -16.44
N ASP A 194 -0.30 -19.01 -17.47
CA ASP A 194 -0.03 -18.33 -18.74
C ASP A 194 0.09 -16.81 -18.57
N ALA A 195 -0.74 -16.21 -17.72
CA ALA A 195 -0.68 -14.78 -17.40
C ALA A 195 0.65 -14.40 -16.74
N ALA A 196 1.11 -15.19 -15.74
CA ALA A 196 2.41 -14.98 -15.13
C ALA A 196 3.54 -15.18 -16.15
N ALA A 197 3.45 -16.23 -16.98
CA ALA A 197 4.44 -16.54 -18.00
C ALA A 197 4.54 -15.43 -19.07
N SER A 198 3.42 -14.79 -19.44
CA SER A 198 3.44 -13.66 -20.38
C SER A 198 4.18 -12.44 -19.85
N ALA A 199 4.27 -12.29 -18.52
CA ALA A 199 5.07 -11.27 -17.85
C ALA A 199 6.49 -11.77 -17.49
N GLY A 200 6.93 -12.92 -18.02
CA GLY A 200 8.26 -13.48 -17.74
C GLY A 200 8.39 -14.15 -16.36
N MET A 201 7.29 -14.37 -15.64
CA MET A 201 7.30 -14.93 -14.29
C MET A 201 6.82 -16.37 -14.27
N ARG A 202 7.42 -17.19 -13.39
CA ARG A 202 6.95 -18.54 -13.09
C ARG A 202 6.05 -18.53 -11.87
N LEU A 203 4.79 -18.96 -12.03
CA LEU A 203 3.84 -19.09 -10.94
C LEU A 203 4.09 -20.39 -10.15
N GLU A 204 4.41 -20.26 -8.87
CA GLU A 204 4.51 -21.35 -7.90
C GLU A 204 3.32 -21.32 -6.94
N VAL A 205 2.44 -22.32 -7.08
CA VAL A 205 1.25 -22.45 -6.25
C VAL A 205 1.60 -23.17 -4.94
N VAL A 206 1.48 -22.46 -3.83
CA VAL A 206 1.75 -23.03 -2.50
C VAL A 206 0.50 -23.75 -2.00
N ARG A 207 0.44 -25.07 -2.18
CA ARG A 207 -0.69 -25.91 -1.72
C ARG A 207 -0.56 -26.27 -0.24
N LEU A 208 -1.69 -26.33 0.46
CA LEU A 208 -1.78 -26.95 1.79
C LEU A 208 -1.36 -28.43 1.70
N PRO A 209 -0.38 -28.91 2.48
CA PRO A 209 -0.17 -30.34 2.65
C PRO A 209 -1.44 -30.97 3.19
N ALA A 210 -1.85 -32.12 2.63
CA ALA A 210 -3.09 -32.80 2.98
C ALA A 210 -3.32 -32.86 4.50
N ALA A 211 -4.43 -32.27 4.94
CA ALA A 211 -5.04 -32.31 6.27
C ALA A 211 -4.14 -32.77 7.44
N LYS A 212 -3.26 -31.89 7.95
CA LYS A 212 -2.80 -32.00 9.34
C LYS A 212 -3.70 -31.14 10.23
N ARG A 213 -4.22 -31.70 11.34
CA ARG A 213 -4.93 -30.95 12.38
C ARG A 213 -3.97 -29.91 12.96
N GLY A 214 -4.25 -28.62 12.74
CA GLY A 214 -3.48 -27.50 13.27
C GLY A 214 -3.16 -26.43 12.21
N PHE A 215 -2.66 -25.28 12.66
CA PHE A 215 -2.12 -24.25 11.77
C PHE A 215 -0.82 -24.75 11.15
N VAL A 216 -0.78 -24.90 9.82
CA VAL A 216 0.42 -25.26 9.07
C VAL A 216 0.99 -23.99 8.44
N LEU A 217 2.17 -23.58 8.88
CA LEU A 217 2.90 -22.47 8.27
C LEU A 217 3.30 -22.87 6.84
N LEU A 218 2.66 -22.26 5.85
CA LEU A 218 3.07 -22.40 4.45
C LEU A 218 4.32 -21.55 4.22
N PRO A 219 5.41 -22.10 3.65
CA PRO A 219 6.62 -21.34 3.38
C PRO A 219 6.28 -20.09 2.56
N ARG A 220 6.73 -18.93 3.02
CA ARG A 220 6.64 -17.62 2.35
C ARG A 220 5.24 -16.97 2.28
N ARG A 221 4.13 -17.71 2.31
CA ARG A 221 2.77 -17.12 2.28
C ARG A 221 2.49 -16.16 3.43
N TRP A 222 2.98 -16.46 4.63
CA TRP A 222 2.75 -15.64 5.83
C TRP A 222 3.30 -14.21 5.70
N VAL A 223 4.21 -13.95 4.75
CA VAL A 223 4.85 -12.64 4.55
C VAL A 223 3.84 -11.60 4.07
N VAL A 224 3.05 -11.91 3.04
CA VAL A 224 2.01 -10.99 2.52
C VAL A 224 0.83 -10.86 3.49
N GLU A 225 0.46 -11.94 4.16
CA GLU A 225 -0.56 -11.92 5.21
C GLU A 225 -0.16 -11.02 6.39
N ARG A 226 1.13 -11.02 6.76
CA ARG A 226 1.69 -10.10 7.75
C ARG A 226 1.60 -8.65 7.27
N SER A 227 1.86 -8.37 5.99
CA SER A 227 1.69 -7.02 5.42
C SER A 227 0.23 -6.57 5.52
N PHE A 228 -0.75 -7.44 5.25
CA PHE A 228 -2.17 -7.14 5.51
C PHE A 228 -2.48 -6.92 6.99
N ALA A 229 -1.83 -7.66 7.90
CA ALA A 229 -2.01 -7.49 9.34
C ALA A 229 -1.48 -6.13 9.80
N TRP A 230 -0.36 -5.66 9.29
CA TRP A 230 0.15 -4.31 9.60
C TRP A 230 -0.77 -3.21 9.09
N VAL A 231 -1.24 -3.33 7.85
CA VAL A 231 -2.22 -2.38 7.27
C VAL A 231 -3.54 -2.35 8.05
N SER A 232 -3.93 -3.46 8.69
CA SER A 232 -5.15 -3.48 9.51
C SER A 232 -5.13 -2.52 10.72
N ARG A 233 -3.95 -2.02 11.11
CA ARG A 233 -3.82 -1.00 12.15
C ARG A 233 -4.31 0.38 11.67
N PHE A 234 -4.44 0.59 10.37
CA PHE A 234 -4.94 1.83 9.77
C PHE A 234 -6.45 1.72 9.59
N ARG A 235 -7.20 2.36 10.50
CA ARG A 235 -8.66 2.17 10.61
C ARG A 235 -9.40 2.57 9.34
N ARG A 236 -8.87 3.53 8.56
CA ARG A 236 -9.45 3.93 7.26
C ARG A 236 -9.52 2.78 6.27
N LEU A 237 -8.61 1.82 6.37
CA LEU A 237 -8.44 0.70 5.44
C LEU A 237 -9.13 -0.59 5.91
N ALA A 238 -9.77 -0.57 7.10
CA ALA A 238 -10.50 -1.73 7.61
C ALA A 238 -11.76 -2.04 6.77
N LYS A 239 -12.31 -1.03 6.09
CA LYS A 239 -13.50 -1.07 5.25
C LYS A 239 -13.29 -0.12 4.07
N ASP A 240 -13.85 -0.44 2.91
CA ASP A 240 -13.82 0.45 1.76
C ASP A 240 -14.88 1.57 1.90
N TYR A 241 -14.42 2.75 2.28
CA TYR A 241 -15.22 3.97 2.38
C TYR A 241 -15.17 4.85 1.13
N GLU A 242 -14.34 4.49 0.15
CA GLU A 242 -14.03 5.38 -0.97
C GLU A 242 -14.89 5.06 -2.18
N ARG A 243 -15.24 6.11 -2.93
CA ARG A 243 -15.99 5.97 -4.18
C ARG A 243 -15.13 5.39 -5.31
N LEU A 244 -13.85 5.76 -5.35
CA LEU A 244 -12.93 5.47 -6.45
C LEU A 244 -11.89 4.42 -6.04
N PRO A 245 -11.63 3.37 -6.85
CA PRO A 245 -10.63 2.34 -6.54
C PRO A 245 -9.22 2.92 -6.45
N GLU A 246 -8.91 3.96 -7.23
CA GLU A 246 -7.62 4.65 -7.21
C GLU A 246 -7.37 5.32 -5.86
N THR A 247 -8.43 5.84 -5.22
CA THR A 247 -8.29 6.41 -3.87
C THR A 247 -7.99 5.31 -2.87
N VAL A 248 -8.66 4.16 -2.96
CA VAL A 248 -8.36 3.03 -2.07
C VAL A 248 -6.92 2.56 -2.26
N ALA A 249 -6.49 2.39 -3.51
CA ALA A 249 -5.13 1.99 -3.85
C ALA A 249 -4.09 2.97 -3.28
N GLY A 250 -4.27 4.26 -3.56
CA GLY A 250 -3.39 5.32 -3.06
C GLY A 250 -3.35 5.38 -1.53
N LEU A 251 -4.48 5.24 -0.82
CA LEU A 251 -4.48 5.21 0.64
C LEU A 251 -3.78 3.97 1.22
N HIS A 252 -3.77 2.84 0.51
CA HIS A 252 -2.96 1.68 0.89
C HIS A 252 -1.47 1.99 0.72
N LEU A 253 -1.05 2.60 -0.39
CA LEU A 253 0.33 3.04 -0.58
C LEU A 253 0.77 4.07 0.47
N VAL A 254 -0.12 4.99 0.86
CA VAL A 254 0.12 5.90 2.00
C VAL A 254 0.40 5.09 3.27
N ALA A 255 -0.45 4.12 3.62
CA ALA A 255 -0.24 3.30 4.81
C ALA A 255 1.07 2.50 4.75
N PHE A 256 1.41 1.94 3.59
CA PHE A 256 2.69 1.25 3.39
C PHE A 256 3.88 2.20 3.50
N SER A 257 3.82 3.39 2.89
CA SER A 257 4.88 4.40 3.01
C SER A 257 5.15 4.75 4.48
N ILE A 258 4.11 4.92 5.31
CA ILE A 258 4.26 5.19 6.75
C ILE A 258 4.97 4.03 7.47
N LEU A 259 4.58 2.79 7.18
CA LEU A 259 5.21 1.60 7.77
C LEU A 259 6.68 1.46 7.35
N MET A 260 6.95 1.68 6.06
CA MET A 260 8.28 1.55 5.45
C MET A 260 9.22 2.66 5.90
N LEU A 261 8.74 3.90 6.03
CA LEU A 261 9.49 5.02 6.61
C LEU A 261 9.98 4.67 8.03
N ALA A 262 9.07 4.21 8.88
CA ALA A 262 9.42 3.83 10.25
C ALA A 262 10.42 2.66 10.30
N ARG A 263 10.38 1.74 9.33
CA ARG A 263 11.37 0.65 9.20
C ARG A 263 12.72 1.18 8.72
N MET A 264 12.72 2.01 7.67
CA MET A 264 13.92 2.60 7.08
C MET A 264 14.68 3.45 8.10
N VAL A 265 14.00 4.33 8.83
CA VAL A 265 14.62 5.15 9.89
C VAL A 265 15.27 4.27 10.97
N LYS A 266 14.61 3.18 11.38
CA LYS A 266 15.19 2.23 12.34
C LYS A 266 16.46 1.55 11.80
N LEU A 267 16.47 1.17 10.52
CA LEU A 267 17.65 0.58 9.88
C LEU A 267 18.81 1.57 9.82
N LEU A 268 18.54 2.83 9.45
CA LEU A 268 19.56 3.88 9.43
C LEU A 268 20.15 4.12 10.82
N LEU A 269 19.31 4.22 11.85
CA LEU A 269 19.77 4.42 13.23
C LEU A 269 20.53 3.20 13.78
N ALA A 270 20.14 1.98 13.41
CA ALA A 270 20.82 0.76 13.82
C ALA A 270 22.18 0.57 13.12
N GLY A 271 22.33 1.01 11.87
CA GLY A 271 23.61 0.97 11.15
C GLY A 271 24.58 2.11 11.52
N SER A 272 24.13 3.07 12.32
CA SER A 272 24.93 4.20 12.82
C SER A 272 25.59 3.92 14.18
N ALA A 273 25.35 2.74 14.78
CA ALA A 273 25.84 2.30 16.08
C ALA A 273 26.87 1.18 15.93
#